data_AF-A0A928NHL5-F1
#
_entry.id   AF-A0A928NHL5-F1
#
_cell.length_a   1.000
_cell.length_b   1.000
_cell.length_c   1.000
_cell.angle_alpha   90.00
_cell.angle_beta   90.00
_cell.angle_gamma   90.00
#
_symmetry.space_group_name_H-M   'P 1'
#
loop_
_entity.id
_entity.type
_entity.pdbx_description
1 polymer ?
#
loop_
_entity_poly.entity_id
_entity_poly.type
_entity_poly.pdbx_seq_one_letter_code
_entity_poly.pdbx_strand_id
1 'polypeptide(L)'
;MVKVDRKRIIVYNIIINILWALHYFILKAYTGAFCSLFTALMVYISSFKGKNKFFETAAVPVIFSIMYVIIEIFTWSGMPTVIQMAGNIILTIAMWSDEEKRIKALFIPVGILWFIYNYIYFSPIGLIGQALAVSFNVFYLVRHSNYI
;
A
#
# COMPACT_ATOMS: atom_id res chain seq x y z
N MET A 1 -0.92 24.20 10.72
CA MET A 1 -1.20 22.83 10.22
C MET A 1 -1.88 22.94 8.87
N VAL A 2 -1.28 22.46 7.79
CA VAL A 2 -1.93 22.44 6.47
C VAL A 2 -3.14 21.50 6.58
N LYS A 3 -4.37 22.01 6.44
CA LYS A 3 -5.57 21.17 6.40
C LYS A 3 -5.58 20.44 5.06
N VAL A 4 -5.05 19.23 5.05
CA VAL A 4 -5.06 18.39 3.85
C VAL A 4 -6.44 17.76 3.71
N ASP A 5 -7.11 18.00 2.60
CA ASP A 5 -8.41 17.40 2.30
C ASP A 5 -8.23 15.88 2.08
N ARG A 6 -8.90 15.08 2.92
CA ARG A 6 -8.88 13.61 2.85
C ARG A 6 -9.27 13.11 1.46
N LYS A 7 -10.22 13.78 0.77
CA LYS A 7 -10.63 13.40 -0.58
C LYS A 7 -9.49 13.55 -1.57
N ARG A 8 -8.68 14.60 -1.46
CA ARG A 8 -7.51 14.82 -2.32
C ARG A 8 -6.44 13.75 -2.08
N ILE A 9 -6.17 13.40 -0.82
CA ILE A 9 -5.21 12.33 -0.47
C ILE A 9 -5.60 11.02 -1.16
N ILE A 10 -6.88 10.64 -1.07
CA ILE A 10 -7.40 9.41 -1.67
C ILE A 10 -7.27 9.44 -3.19
N VAL A 11 -7.65 10.55 -3.84
CA VAL A 11 -7.52 10.69 -5.30
C VAL A 11 -6.06 10.57 -5.74
N TYR A 12 -5.13 11.25 -5.08
CA TYR A 12 -3.70 11.13 -5.39
C TYR A 12 -3.19 9.71 -5.15
N ASN A 13 -3.69 9.02 -4.12
CA ASN A 13 -3.31 7.65 -3.83
C ASN A 13 -3.86 6.66 -4.89
N ILE A 14 -5.04 6.90 -5.46
CA ILE A 14 -5.55 6.12 -6.59
C ILE A 14 -4.67 6.35 -7.84
N ILE A 15 -4.37 7.62 -8.15
CA ILE A 15 -3.57 7.98 -9.32
C ILE A 15 -2.17 7.36 -9.23
N ILE A 16 -1.48 7.47 -8.08
CA ILE A 16 -0.14 6.89 -7.92
C ILE A 16 -0.17 5.37 -8.08
N ASN A 17 -1.21 4.67 -7.58
CA ASN A 17 -1.33 3.22 -7.74
C ASN A 17 -1.56 2.81 -9.21
N ILE A 18 -2.30 3.61 -9.99
CA ILE A 18 -2.45 3.38 -11.44
C ILE A 18 -1.11 3.61 -12.16
N LEU A 19 -0.35 4.64 -11.79
CA LEU A 19 0.99 4.89 -12.34
C LEU A 19 1.96 3.74 -11.99
N TRP A 20 1.92 3.23 -10.76
CA TRP A 20 2.67 2.03 -10.37
C TRP A 20 2.28 0.82 -11.20
N ALA A 21 0.97 0.63 -11.45
CA ALA A 21 0.52 -0.48 -12.28
C ALA A 21 1.10 -0.42 -13.70
N LEU A 22 1.06 0.74 -14.33
CA LEU A 22 1.65 0.95 -15.66
C LEU A 22 3.16 0.72 -15.65
N HIS A 23 3.85 1.25 -14.64
CA HIS A 23 5.30 1.08 -14.47
C HIS A 23 5.70 -0.39 -14.35
N TYR A 24 5.03 -1.16 -13.48
CA TYR A 24 5.31 -2.59 -13.34
C TYR A 24 4.91 -3.40 -14.57
N PHE A 25 3.86 -2.98 -15.30
CA PHE A 25 3.49 -3.60 -16.57
C PHE A 25 4.61 -3.45 -17.62
N ILE A 26 5.22 -2.26 -17.70
CA ILE A 26 6.38 -2.00 -18.59
C ILE A 26 7.60 -2.85 -18.18
N LEU A 27 7.83 -3.02 -16.89
CA LEU A 27 8.88 -3.89 -16.35
C LEU A 27 8.60 -5.39 -16.49
N LYS A 28 7.47 -5.78 -17.11
CA LYS A 28 6.98 -7.17 -17.21
C LYS A 28 6.76 -7.84 -15.83
N ALA A 29 6.63 -7.03 -14.78
CA ALA A 29 6.33 -7.44 -13.42
C ALA A 29 4.80 -7.46 -13.23
N TYR A 30 4.13 -8.43 -13.86
CA TYR A 30 2.66 -8.45 -13.94
C TYR A 30 1.97 -8.54 -12.57
N THR A 31 2.51 -9.31 -11.62
CA THR A 31 2.00 -9.35 -10.23
C THR A 31 2.03 -7.97 -9.58
N GLY A 32 3.16 -7.27 -9.75
CA GLY A 32 3.35 -5.85 -9.42
C GLY A 32 2.20 -4.98 -9.91
N ALA A 33 1.90 -5.13 -11.20
CA ALA A 33 0.88 -4.35 -11.88
C ALA A 33 -0.54 -4.63 -11.36
N PHE A 34 -0.93 -5.90 -11.29
CA PHE A 34 -2.26 -6.30 -10.83
C PHE A 34 -2.50 -5.94 -9.37
N CYS A 35 -1.53 -6.17 -8.48
CA CYS A 35 -1.66 -5.76 -7.09
C CYS A 35 -1.78 -4.24 -6.95
N SER A 36 -1.06 -3.46 -7.77
CA SER A 36 -1.17 -1.99 -7.72
C SER A 36 -2.56 -1.50 -8.16
N LEU A 37 -3.14 -2.08 -9.23
CA LEU A 37 -4.51 -1.79 -9.64
C LEU A 37 -5.52 -2.17 -8.54
N PHE A 38 -5.33 -3.33 -7.92
CA PHE A 38 -6.22 -3.79 -6.86
C PHE A 38 -6.12 -2.92 -5.61
N THR A 39 -4.92 -2.41 -5.32
CA THR A 39 -4.70 -1.42 -4.24
C THR A 39 -5.41 -0.10 -4.54
N ALA A 40 -5.40 0.36 -5.80
CA ALA A 40 -6.18 1.54 -6.18
C ALA A 40 -7.69 1.36 -5.90
N LEU A 41 -8.23 0.17 -6.21
CA LEU A 41 -9.61 -0.19 -5.89
C LEU A 41 -9.85 -0.23 -4.38
N MET A 42 -8.94 -0.82 -3.61
CA MET A 42 -9.02 -0.86 -2.15
C MET A 42 -9.10 0.54 -1.55
N VAL A 43 -8.23 1.45 -2.01
CA VAL A 43 -8.18 2.85 -1.56
C VAL A 43 -9.45 3.61 -1.95
N TYR A 44 -10.01 3.29 -3.11
CA TYR A 44 -11.31 3.82 -3.50
C TYR A 44 -12.43 3.32 -2.57
N ILE A 45 -12.47 2.04 -2.24
CA ILE A 45 -13.46 1.47 -1.30
C ILE A 45 -13.27 2.04 0.11
N SER A 46 -12.03 2.22 0.57
CA SER A 46 -11.75 2.83 1.89
C SER A 46 -12.19 4.29 1.99
N SER A 47 -12.47 4.96 0.85
CA SER A 47 -13.06 6.29 0.84
C SER A 47 -14.50 6.33 1.36
N PHE A 48 -15.20 5.19 1.29
CA PHE A 48 -16.57 5.02 1.80
C PHE A 48 -16.62 4.56 3.26
N LYS A 49 -15.47 4.24 3.89
CA LYS A 49 -15.37 3.97 5.33
C LYS A 49 -15.93 5.18 6.10
N GLY A 50 -16.88 4.94 7.01
CA GLY A 50 -17.61 5.97 7.77
C GLY A 50 -18.87 6.55 7.09
N LYS A 51 -19.18 6.15 5.85
CA LYS A 51 -20.45 6.52 5.17
C LYS A 51 -21.50 5.41 5.20
N ASN A 52 -21.08 4.16 5.38
CA ASN A 52 -21.95 3.00 5.47
C ASN A 52 -21.31 1.97 6.42
N LYS A 53 -22.11 1.40 7.34
CA LYS A 53 -21.67 0.41 8.33
C LYS A 53 -21.01 -0.82 7.69
N PHE A 54 -21.40 -1.17 6.46
CA PHE A 54 -20.78 -2.29 5.73
C PHE A 54 -19.26 -2.06 5.52
N PHE A 55 -18.87 -0.84 5.16
CA PHE A 55 -17.46 -0.47 4.91
C PHE A 55 -16.67 -0.18 6.19
N GLU A 56 -17.27 -0.25 7.37
CA GLU A 56 -16.53 -0.20 8.65
C GLU A 56 -16.09 -1.60 9.10
N THR A 57 -16.73 -2.64 8.59
CA THR A 57 -16.47 -4.02 8.99
C THR A 57 -15.07 -4.48 8.58
N ALA A 58 -14.44 -5.32 9.42
CA ALA A 58 -13.20 -6.02 9.09
C ALA A 58 -13.34 -7.02 7.92
N ALA A 59 -14.56 -7.26 7.43
CA ALA A 59 -14.81 -8.10 6.25
C ALA A 59 -14.11 -7.56 4.99
N VAL A 60 -14.09 -6.23 4.81
CA VAL A 60 -13.48 -5.62 3.62
C VAL A 60 -11.97 -5.89 3.54
N PRO A 61 -11.14 -5.59 4.56
CA PRO A 61 -9.70 -5.87 4.49
C PRO A 61 -9.40 -7.37 4.37
N VAL A 62 -10.23 -8.25 4.93
CA VAL A 62 -10.10 -9.70 4.76
C VAL A 62 -10.33 -10.11 3.29
N ILE A 63 -11.39 -9.62 2.66
CA ILE A 63 -11.67 -9.88 1.24
C ILE A 63 -10.51 -9.39 0.36
N PHE A 64 -9.99 -8.18 0.62
CA PHE A 64 -8.85 -7.66 -0.12
C PHE A 64 -7.60 -8.52 0.06
N SER A 65 -7.32 -8.96 1.28
CA SER A 65 -6.19 -9.85 1.58
C SER A 65 -6.29 -11.19 0.83
N ILE A 66 -7.48 -11.81 0.83
CA ILE A 66 -7.73 -13.06 0.07
C ILE A 66 -7.53 -12.82 -1.43
N MET A 67 -8.00 -11.70 -1.95
CA MET A 67 -7.85 -11.38 -3.37
C MET A 67 -6.38 -11.15 -3.76
N TYR A 68 -5.54 -10.57 -2.89
CA TYR A 68 -4.10 -10.49 -3.14
C TYR A 68 -3.46 -11.88 -3.21
N VAL A 69 -3.85 -12.81 -2.34
CA VAL A 69 -3.38 -14.21 -2.39
C VAL A 69 -3.81 -14.88 -3.69
N ILE A 70 -5.05 -14.67 -4.13
CA ILE A 70 -5.55 -15.21 -5.40
C ILE A 70 -4.74 -14.65 -6.57
N ILE A 71 -4.51 -13.34 -6.62
CA ILE A 71 -3.69 -12.69 -7.65
C ILE A 71 -2.28 -13.29 -7.66
N GLU A 72 -1.66 -13.49 -6.49
CA GLU A 72 -0.35 -14.13 -6.40
C GLU A 72 -0.36 -15.55 -6.98
N ILE A 73 -1.34 -16.38 -6.62
CA ILE A 73 -1.43 -17.76 -7.13
C ILE A 73 -1.53 -17.78 -8.65
N PHE A 74 -2.34 -16.90 -9.24
CA PHE A 74 -2.51 -16.84 -10.70
C PHE A 74 -1.34 -16.19 -11.45
N THR A 75 -0.62 -15.28 -10.80
CA THR A 75 0.45 -14.50 -11.44
C THR A 75 1.84 -14.89 -10.92
N TRP A 76 1.94 -16.05 -10.27
CA TRP A 76 3.16 -16.49 -9.61
C TRP A 76 4.35 -16.45 -10.56
N SER A 77 5.33 -15.62 -10.23
CA SER A 77 6.56 -15.46 -11.01
C SER A 77 7.82 -15.75 -10.20
N GLY A 78 7.66 -16.24 -8.96
CA GLY A 78 8.74 -16.69 -8.08
C GLY A 78 8.69 -16.05 -6.69
N MET A 79 9.71 -16.30 -5.87
CA MET A 79 9.82 -15.80 -4.50
C MET A 79 9.56 -14.28 -4.31
N PRO A 80 9.92 -13.38 -5.24
CA PRO A 80 9.66 -11.94 -5.07
C PRO A 80 8.18 -11.59 -4.92
N THR A 81 7.27 -12.35 -5.54
CA THR A 81 5.83 -12.05 -5.46
C THR A 81 5.28 -12.23 -4.06
N VAL A 82 5.81 -13.19 -3.30
CA VAL A 82 5.43 -13.45 -1.89
C VAL A 82 5.75 -12.26 -1.01
N ILE A 83 6.93 -11.66 -1.21
CA ILE A 83 7.38 -10.47 -0.45
C ILE A 83 6.42 -9.31 -0.72
N GLN A 84 6.05 -9.12 -1.98
CA GLN A 84 5.11 -8.09 -2.41
C GLN A 84 3.71 -8.30 -1.83
N MET A 85 3.18 -9.52 -1.87
CA MET A 85 1.89 -9.87 -1.30
C MET A 85 1.85 -9.63 0.21
N ALA A 86 2.87 -10.08 0.95
CA ALA A 86 2.97 -9.81 2.38
C ALA A 86 2.90 -8.31 2.67
N GLY A 87 3.59 -7.50 1.85
CA GLY A 87 3.51 -6.04 1.92
C GLY A 87 2.09 -5.52 1.67
N ASN A 88 1.37 -6.05 0.69
CA ASN A 88 0.00 -5.64 0.40
C ASN A 88 -1.00 -6.02 1.50
N ILE A 89 -0.86 -7.20 2.12
CA ILE A 89 -1.71 -7.61 3.25
C ILE A 89 -1.51 -6.65 4.43
N ILE A 90 -0.25 -6.31 4.76
CA ILE A 90 0.04 -5.35 5.83
C ILE A 90 -0.52 -3.96 5.48
N LEU A 91 -0.41 -3.53 4.22
CA LEU A 91 -0.98 -2.28 3.74
C LEU A 91 -2.50 -2.23 3.91
N THR A 92 -3.19 -3.33 3.61
CA THR A 92 -4.63 -3.45 3.80
C THR A 92 -5.03 -3.30 5.27
N ILE A 93 -4.29 -3.93 6.18
CA ILE A 93 -4.51 -3.79 7.64
C ILE A 93 -4.24 -2.34 8.09
N ALA A 94 -3.18 -1.73 7.56
CA ALA A 94 -2.84 -0.34 7.86
C ALA A 94 -3.97 0.61 7.43
N MET A 95 -4.49 0.46 6.22
CA MET A 95 -5.58 1.32 5.70
C MET A 95 -6.90 1.16 6.46
N TRP A 96 -7.10 0.03 7.15
CA TRP A 96 -8.27 -0.20 7.99
C TRP A 96 -8.10 0.19 9.46
N SER A 97 -6.89 0.59 9.88
CA SER A 97 -6.65 1.08 11.23
C SER A 97 -7.16 2.52 11.40
N ASP A 98 -7.70 2.84 12.58
CA ASP A 98 -8.21 4.20 12.87
C ASP A 98 -7.15 5.12 13.48
N GLU A 99 -6.09 4.55 14.06
CA GLU A 99 -5.01 5.29 14.71
C GLU A 99 -3.91 5.65 13.71
N GLU A 100 -3.69 6.94 13.45
CA GLU A 100 -2.69 7.43 12.49
C GLU A 100 -1.27 6.93 12.81
N LYS A 101 -0.87 6.87 14.09
CA LYS A 101 0.42 6.32 14.52
C LYS A 101 0.58 4.86 14.07
N ARG A 102 -0.45 4.03 14.27
CA ARG A 102 -0.45 2.62 13.84
C ARG A 102 -0.38 2.49 12.33
N ILE A 103 -1.10 3.34 11.57
CA ILE A 103 -1.00 3.38 10.10
C ILE A 103 0.45 3.63 9.69
N LYS A 104 1.07 4.69 10.23
CA LYS A 104 2.44 5.08 9.88
C LYS A 104 3.48 4.03 10.27
N ALA A 105 3.31 3.38 11.41
CA ALA A 105 4.16 2.27 11.85
C ALA A 105 4.06 1.06 10.91
N LEU A 106 2.86 0.71 10.45
CA LEU A 106 2.65 -0.40 9.51
C LEU A 106 3.15 -0.07 8.09
N PHE A 107 3.16 1.20 7.68
CA PHE A 107 3.70 1.59 6.38
C PHE A 107 5.22 1.42 6.27
N ILE A 108 5.95 1.36 7.38
CA ILE A 108 7.40 1.12 7.40
C ILE A 108 7.74 -0.30 6.88
N PRO A 109 7.24 -1.40 7.47
CA PRO A 109 7.49 -2.73 6.94
C PRO A 109 6.93 -2.91 5.54
N VAL A 110 5.79 -2.29 5.20
CA VAL A 110 5.26 -2.26 3.82
C VAL A 110 6.29 -1.67 2.85
N GLY A 111 6.84 -0.50 3.18
CA GLY A 111 7.84 0.17 2.36
C GLY A 111 9.12 -0.66 2.21
N ILE A 112 9.57 -1.34 3.27
CA ILE A 112 10.74 -2.23 3.23
C ILE A 112 10.49 -3.44 2.31
N LEU A 113 9.35 -4.11 2.44
CA LEU A 113 9.00 -5.27 1.60
C LEU A 113 8.93 -4.88 0.12
N TRP A 114 8.28 -3.74 -0.19
CA TRP A 114 8.25 -3.21 -1.54
C TRP A 114 9.61 -2.72 -2.03
N PHE A 115 10.49 -2.23 -1.15
CA PHE A 115 11.86 -1.86 -1.53
C PHE A 115 12.64 -3.10 -1.99
N ILE A 116 12.56 -4.20 -1.25
CA ILE A 116 13.18 -5.48 -1.62
C ILE A 116 12.62 -5.97 -2.97
N TYR A 117 11.30 -5.91 -3.15
CA TYR A 117 10.67 -6.25 -4.44
C TYR A 117 11.23 -5.41 -5.59
N ASN A 118 11.26 -4.09 -5.42
CA ASN A 118 11.76 -3.17 -6.45
C ASN A 118 13.25 -3.35 -6.74
N TYR A 119 14.05 -3.76 -5.76
CA TYR A 119 15.46 -4.10 -5.95
C TYR A 119 15.62 -5.28 -6.90
N ILE A 120 14.81 -6.33 -6.70
CA ILE A 120 14.86 -7.56 -7.51
C ILE A 120 14.44 -7.30 -8.96
N TYR A 121 13.45 -6.46 -9.20
CA TYR A 121 13.02 -6.06 -10.54
C TYR A 121 13.83 -4.88 -11.13
N PHE A 122 14.96 -4.53 -10.50
CA PHE A 122 15.86 -3.45 -10.93
C PHE A 122 15.14 -2.13 -11.23
N SER A 123 14.19 -1.74 -10.38
CA SER A 123 13.44 -0.50 -10.54
C SER A 123 14.05 0.65 -9.73
N PRO A 124 14.85 1.56 -10.34
CA PRO A 124 15.47 2.66 -9.60
C PRO A 124 14.44 3.64 -9.05
N ILE A 125 13.37 3.91 -9.80
CA ILE A 125 12.25 4.76 -9.38
C ILE A 125 11.51 4.10 -8.19
N GLY A 126 11.31 2.78 -8.27
CA GLY A 126 10.85 1.92 -7.18
C GLY A 126 11.58 2.15 -5.86
N LEU A 127 12.91 2.02 -5.93
CA LEU A 127 13.79 2.13 -4.77
C LEU A 127 13.75 3.52 -4.13
N ILE A 128 13.86 4.58 -4.95
CA ILE A 128 13.82 5.96 -4.46
C ILE A 128 12.46 6.26 -3.81
N GLY A 129 11.37 5.88 -4.47
CA GLY A 129 10.01 6.09 -3.96
C GLY A 129 9.80 5.44 -2.60
N GLN A 130 10.23 4.17 -2.44
CA GLN A 130 10.06 3.46 -1.18
C GLN A 130 11.03 3.95 -0.09
N ALA A 131 12.27 4.32 -0.43
CA ALA A 131 13.20 4.91 0.53
C ALA A 131 12.66 6.22 1.12
N LEU A 132 12.10 7.10 0.27
CA LEU A 132 11.45 8.32 0.72
C LEU A 132 10.22 8.02 1.58
N ALA A 133 9.37 7.10 1.15
CA ALA A 133 8.17 6.72 1.90
C ALA A 133 8.51 6.21 3.31
N VAL A 134 9.49 5.31 3.43
CA VAL A 134 9.96 4.81 4.73
C VAL A 134 10.54 5.96 5.57
N SER A 135 11.40 6.79 4.98
CA SER A 135 12.03 7.92 5.68
C SER A 135 11.00 8.89 6.26
N PHE A 136 9.96 9.24 5.50
CA PHE A 136 8.90 10.14 5.96
C PHE A 136 8.04 9.51 7.06
N ASN A 137 7.74 8.21 6.98
CA ASN A 137 6.97 7.54 8.02
C ASN A 137 7.78 7.40 9.32
N VAL A 138 9.08 7.09 9.24
CA VAL A 138 9.99 7.07 10.40
C VAL A 138 10.09 8.46 11.02
N PHE A 139 10.33 9.49 10.22
CA PHE A 139 10.40 10.87 10.69
C PHE A 139 9.12 11.31 11.40
N TYR A 140 7.95 10.95 10.84
CA TYR A 140 6.66 11.22 11.47
C TYR A 140 6.56 10.59 12.86
N LEU A 141 6.92 9.30 12.99
CA LEU A 141 6.87 8.59 14.26
C LEU A 141 7.82 9.18 15.29
N VAL A 142 9.07 9.46 14.92
CA VAL A 142 10.05 10.06 15.84
C VAL A 142 9.55 11.42 16.34
N ARG A 143 8.98 12.25 15.46
CA ARG A 143 8.48 13.59 15.84
C ARG A 143 7.22 13.55 16.72
N HIS A 144 6.32 12.59 16.50
CA HIS A 144 5.07 12.46 17.26
C HIS A 144 5.11 11.43 18.40
N SER A 145 6.23 10.74 18.58
CA SER A 145 6.52 9.90 19.75
C SER A 145 6.95 10.73 20.97
N ASN A 146 7.45 11.95 20.76
CA ASN A 146 7.93 12.85 21.83
C ASN A 146 6.82 13.68 22.52
N TYR A 147 5.54 13.34 22.30
CA TYR A 147 4.38 13.99 22.93
C TYR A 147 3.60 12.98 23.80
N ILE A 148 4.32 12.15 24.54
CA ILE A 148 3.78 11.27 25.59
C ILE A 148 4.11 11.89 26.93
#